data_AF-A0A7V3FKN5-F1
#
_entry.id   AF-A0A7V3FKN5-F1
#
_cell.length_a   1.000
_cell.length_b   1.000
_cell.length_c   1.000
_cell.angle_alpha   90.00
_cell.angle_beta   90.00
_cell.angle_gamma   90.00
#
_symmetry.space_group_name_H-M   'P 1'
#
loop_
_entity.id
_entity.type
_entity.pdbx_description
1 polymer ?
#
loop_
_entity_poly.entity_id
_entity_poly.type
_entity_poly.pdbx_seq_one_letter_code
_entity_poly.pdbx_strand_id
1 'polypeptide(L)'
;MKSLKRILLILLYLLPSAFGIAGGAHAGVTLLNVSYDPTRELYQDFNAAFAKDWQAKKGEAVDVKQSHGGSGKQARGVIDGLEADVV
;
A
#
# COMPACT_ATOMS: atom_id res chain seq x y z
N MET A 1 56.36 4.75 1.78
CA MET A 1 55.82 3.40 1.44
C MET A 1 54.87 2.80 2.49
N LYS A 2 55.07 3.00 3.81
CA LYS A 2 54.16 2.47 4.87
C LYS A 2 52.81 3.21 4.97
N SER A 3 52.76 4.50 4.65
CA SER A 3 51.52 5.30 4.61
C SER A 3 50.62 4.94 3.42
N LEU A 4 51.21 4.59 2.28
CA LEU A 4 50.46 4.24 1.05
C LEU A 4 49.72 2.91 1.18
N LYS A 5 50.31 1.93 1.90
CA LYS A 5 49.65 0.65 2.22
C LYS A 5 48.47 0.81 3.19
N ARG A 6 48.53 1.79 4.10
CA ARG A 6 47.44 2.10 5.05
C ARG A 6 46.25 2.76 4.35
N ILE A 7 46.51 3.61 3.36
CA ILE A 7 45.47 4.23 2.52
C ILE A 7 44.77 3.16 1.65
N LEU A 8 45.54 2.20 1.12
CA LEU A 8 44.99 1.09 0.32
C LEU A 8 44.13 0.11 1.15
N LEU A 9 44.46 -0.08 2.43
CA LEU A 9 43.70 -0.92 3.37
C LEU A 9 42.37 -0.30 3.82
N ILE A 10 42.27 1.03 3.85
CA ILE A 10 41.02 1.75 4.16
C ILE A 10 40.06 1.74 2.97
N LEU A 11 40.59 1.78 1.75
CA LEU A 11 39.81 1.64 0.51
C LEU A 11 39.21 0.23 0.33
N LEU A 12 39.82 -0.80 0.92
CA LEU A 12 39.30 -2.18 0.87
C LEU A 12 38.11 -2.44 1.82
N TYR A 13 37.89 -1.56 2.81
CA TYR A 13 36.77 -1.65 3.76
C TYR A 13 35.53 -0.86 3.34
N LEU A 14 35.58 -0.17 2.20
CA LEU A 14 34.48 0.63 1.65
C LEU A 14 33.72 -0.11 0.55
N LEU A 15 33.52 -1.42 0.70
CA LEU A 15 32.51 -2.14 -0.08
C LEU A 15 31.18 -1.96 0.64
N PRO A 16 30.26 -1.09 0.17
CA PRO A 16 28.90 -1.15 0.67
C PRO A 16 28.36 -2.51 0.23
N SER A 17 28.05 -3.36 1.20
CA SER A 17 27.18 -4.51 1.01
C SER A 17 25.82 -4.00 0.55
N ALA A 18 25.68 -3.72 -0.75
CA ALA A 18 24.41 -3.48 -1.40
C ALA A 18 23.71 -4.84 -1.51
N PHE A 19 23.30 -5.40 -0.37
CA PHE A 19 22.34 -6.48 -0.32
C PHE A 19 21.04 -5.85 -0.82
N GLY A 20 20.78 -6.06 -2.11
CA GLY A 20 19.65 -5.48 -2.81
C GLY A 20 18.39 -5.72 -2.01
N ILE A 21 17.69 -4.63 -1.70
CA ILE A 21 16.27 -4.68 -1.40
C ILE A 21 15.65 -5.21 -2.70
N ALA A 22 15.47 -6.52 -2.78
CA ALA A 22 14.57 -7.12 -3.75
C ALA A 22 13.17 -6.68 -3.35
N GLY A 23 12.82 -5.44 -3.70
CA GLY A 23 11.44 -4.97 -3.66
C GLY A 23 10.68 -5.86 -4.61
N GLY A 24 9.84 -6.75 -4.07
CA GLY A 24 8.92 -7.52 -4.89
C GLY A 24 8.15 -6.55 -5.78
N ALA A 25 7.93 -6.92 -7.03
CA ALA A 25 6.99 -6.18 -7.87
C ALA A 25 5.59 -6.35 -7.26
N HIS A 26 5.17 -5.39 -6.44
CA HIS A 26 3.84 -5.40 -5.83
C HIS A 26 2.85 -4.93 -6.89
N ALA A 27 2.09 -5.88 -7.44
CA ALA A 27 0.92 -5.55 -8.24
C ALA A 27 -0.05 -4.72 -7.38
N GLY A 28 -0.58 -3.62 -7.92
CA GLY A 28 -1.52 -2.79 -7.20
C GLY A 28 -2.76 -3.59 -6.79
N VAL A 29 -3.21 -3.42 -5.56
CA VAL A 29 -4.41 -4.09 -5.02
C VAL A 29 -5.62 -3.18 -5.22
N THR A 30 -6.76 -3.74 -5.60
CA THR A 30 -8.04 -3.03 -5.59
C THR A 30 -8.90 -3.60 -4.48
N LEU A 31 -9.46 -2.73 -3.64
CA LEU A 31 -10.40 -3.09 -2.58
C LEU A 31 -11.78 -2.53 -2.88
N LEU A 32 -12.84 -3.26 -2.58
CA LEU A 32 -14.22 -2.81 -2.60
C LEU A 32 -14.76 -2.65 -1.17
N ASN A 33 -15.02 -1.40 -0.78
CA ASN A 33 -15.73 -1.05 0.44
C ASN A 33 -17.23 -0.86 0.15
N VAL A 34 -18.09 -1.68 0.76
CA VAL A 34 -19.53 -1.59 0.62
C VAL A 34 -20.15 -1.02 1.90
N SER A 35 -20.48 0.27 1.89
CA SER A 35 -21.00 0.98 3.08
C SER A 35 -22.41 1.57 2.85
N TYR A 36 -22.97 2.17 3.91
CA TYR A 36 -24.27 2.85 3.91
C TYR A 36 -24.14 4.34 3.50
N ASP A 37 -25.17 4.88 2.84
CA ASP A 37 -25.12 6.21 2.17
C ASP A 37 -24.51 7.37 2.99
N PRO A 38 -24.86 7.58 4.27
CA PRO A 38 -24.27 8.64 5.11
C PRO A 38 -22.73 8.70 5.19
N THR A 39 -22.01 7.65 4.82
CA THR A 39 -20.53 7.64 4.88
C THR A 39 -19.85 7.98 3.55
N ARG A 40 -20.59 8.37 2.52
CA ARG A 40 -20.06 8.56 1.17
C ARG A 40 -18.91 9.58 1.12
N GLU A 41 -19.13 10.76 1.68
CA GLU A 41 -18.16 11.84 1.69
C GLU A 41 -16.97 11.47 2.59
N LEU A 42 -17.25 10.84 3.74
CA LEU A 42 -16.21 10.33 4.64
C LEU A 42 -15.27 9.36 3.91
N TYR A 43 -15.80 8.37 3.18
CA TYR A 43 -14.97 7.39 2.50
C TYR A 43 -14.31 7.92 1.23
N GLN A 44 -14.83 8.96 0.58
CA GLN A 44 -14.07 9.65 -0.46
C GLN A 44 -12.75 10.22 0.09
N ASP A 45 -12.81 10.94 1.21
CA ASP A 45 -11.63 11.55 1.81
C ASP A 45 -10.73 10.51 2.47
N PHE A 46 -11.32 9.59 3.25
CA PHE A 46 -10.57 8.56 3.96
C PHE A 46 -9.85 7.61 2.99
N ASN A 47 -10.50 7.15 1.93
CA ASN A 47 -9.88 6.23 0.98
C ASN A 47 -8.68 6.88 0.27
N ALA A 48 -8.79 8.16 -0.09
CA ALA A 48 -7.68 8.91 -0.69
C ALA A 48 -6.51 9.09 0.28
N ALA A 49 -6.80 9.35 1.57
CA ALA A 49 -5.78 9.44 2.60
C ALA A 49 -5.11 8.08 2.87
N PHE A 50 -5.91 7.01 2.97
CA PHE A 50 -5.44 5.64 3.18
C PHE A 50 -4.52 5.18 2.06
N ALA A 51 -4.90 5.38 0.80
CA ALA A 51 -4.07 4.96 -0.34
C ALA A 51 -2.70 5.65 -0.34
N LYS A 52 -2.65 6.95 -0.02
CA LYS A 52 -1.39 7.70 0.11
C LYS A 52 -0.53 7.19 1.26
N ASP A 53 -1.15 6.98 2.42
CA ASP A 53 -0.46 6.49 3.62
C ASP A 53 0.08 5.05 3.43
N TRP A 54 -0.70 4.19 2.78
CA TRP A 54 -0.31 2.82 2.45
C TRP A 54 0.89 2.78 1.52
N GLN A 55 0.83 3.54 0.42
CA GLN A 55 1.96 3.67 -0.52
C GLN A 55 3.22 4.18 0.18
N ALA A 56 3.09 5.16 1.09
CA ALA A 56 4.23 5.70 1.83
C ALA A 56 4.84 4.69 2.81
N LYS A 57 4.01 3.86 3.46
CA LYS A 57 4.45 2.89 4.49
C LYS A 57 4.91 1.56 3.91
N LYS A 58 4.29 1.10 2.84
CA LYS A 58 4.46 -0.25 2.29
C LYS A 58 5.12 -0.26 0.91
N GLY A 59 5.13 0.87 0.21
CA GLY A 59 5.60 0.93 -1.17
C GLY A 59 4.62 0.30 -2.16
N GLU A 60 3.40 -0.04 -1.73
CA GLU A 60 2.39 -0.73 -2.53
C GLU A 60 1.26 0.22 -2.90
N ALA A 61 0.78 0.12 -4.14
CA ALA A 61 -0.38 0.88 -4.60
C ALA A 61 -1.68 0.16 -4.19
N VAL A 62 -2.62 0.90 -3.62
CA VAL A 62 -3.98 0.41 -3.32
C VAL A 62 -5.02 1.37 -3.89
N ASP A 63 -6.00 0.82 -4.61
CA ASP A 63 -7.17 1.54 -5.11
C ASP A 63 -8.41 1.08 -4.34
N VAL A 64 -9.11 1.98 -3.67
CA VAL A 64 -10.29 1.62 -2.88
C VAL A 64 -11.55 2.12 -3.58
N LYS A 65 -12.27 1.19 -4.20
CA LYS A 65 -13.62 1.40 -4.73
C LYS A 65 -14.63 1.42 -3.59
N GLN A 66 -15.72 2.14 -3.80
CA GLN A 66 -16.77 2.25 -2.81
C GLN A 66 -18.16 2.08 -3.44
N SER A 67 -19.03 1.36 -2.75
CA SER A 67 -20.46 1.24 -3.03
C SER A 67 -21.23 1.85 -1.87
N HIS A 68 -22.27 2.63 -2.16
CA HIS A 68 -23.11 3.29 -1.15
C HIS A 68 -24.59 3.17 -1.49
N GLY A 69 -25.42 2.96 -0.46
CA GLY A 69 -26.88 2.86 -0.57
C GLY A 69 -27.51 2.63 0.79
N GLY A 70 -28.81 2.31 0.82
CA GLY A 70 -29.46 1.84 2.04
C GLY A 70 -28.80 0.56 2.58
N SER A 71 -28.49 0.51 3.88
CA SER A 71 -27.72 -0.58 4.50
C SER A 71 -28.29 -1.98 4.19
N GLY A 72 -29.61 -2.17 4.28
CA GLY A 72 -30.23 -3.46 3.93
C GLY A 72 -30.12 -3.85 2.45
N LYS A 73 -30.07 -2.86 1.54
CA LYS A 73 -29.82 -3.12 0.10
C LYS A 73 -28.36 -3.50 -0.12
N GLN A 74 -27.43 -2.85 0.58
CA GLN A 74 -26.00 -3.13 0.47
C GLN A 74 -25.65 -4.52 1.01
N ALA A 75 -26.16 -4.86 2.21
CA ALA A 75 -25.99 -6.19 2.78
C ALA A 75 -26.56 -7.29 1.88
N ARG A 76 -27.75 -7.08 1.30
CA ARG A 76 -28.30 -8.00 0.30
C ARG A 76 -27.44 -8.10 -0.96
N GLY A 77 -26.92 -6.97 -1.46
CA GLY A 77 -26.01 -6.98 -2.60
C GLY A 77 -24.78 -7.85 -2.37
N VAL A 78 -24.20 -7.82 -1.18
CA VAL A 78 -23.08 -8.71 -0.80
C VAL A 78 -23.51 -10.18 -0.75
N ILE A 79 -24.67 -10.48 -0.13
CA ILE A 79 -25.24 -11.84 -0.12
C ILE A 79 -25.47 -12.36 -1.54
N ASP A 80 -25.90 -11.48 -2.45
CA ASP A 80 -26.24 -11.79 -3.84
C ASP A 80 -25.00 -11.85 -4.78
N GLY A 81 -23.78 -11.64 -4.25
CA GLY A 81 -22.53 -11.85 -4.97
C GLY A 81 -21.71 -10.59 -5.29
N LEU A 82 -22.03 -9.44 -4.70
CA LEU A 82 -21.10 -8.31 -4.70
C LEU A 82 -19.87 -8.67 -3.84
N GLU A 83 -18.71 -8.80 -4.48
CA GLU A 83 -17.44 -9.21 -3.86
C GLU A 83 -16.82 -8.06 -3.04
N ALA A 84 -17.43 -7.73 -1.91
CA ALA A 84 -16.90 -6.75 -0.97
C ALA A 84 -15.69 -7.32 -0.22
N ASP A 85 -14.63 -6.54 -0.10
CA ASP A 85 -13.51 -6.84 0.78
C ASP A 85 -13.82 -6.43 2.23
N VAL A 86 -14.60 -5.36 2.39
CA VAL A 86 -15.06 -4.83 3.68
C VAL A 86 -16.49 -4.29 3.58
N VAL A 87 -17.26 -4.45 4.66
CA VAL A 87 -18.65 -3.99 4.83
C VAL A 87 -18.82 -3.13 6.08
#